data_AF-A0A7K0ZJS0-F1
#
_entry.id   AF-A0A7K0ZJS0-F1
#
_cell.length_a   1.000
_cell.length_b   1.000
_cell.length_c   1.000
_cell.angle_alpha   90.00
_cell.angle_beta   90.00
_cell.angle_gamma   90.00
#
_symmetry.space_group_name_H-M   'P 1'
#
loop_
_entity.id
_entity.type
_entity.pdbx_description
1 polymer ?
#
loop_
_entity_poly.entity_id
_entity_poly.type
_entity_poly.pdbx_seq_one_letter_code
_entity_poly.pdbx_strand_id
1 'polypeptide(L)'
;MGSTEFVPAQARRRRRRAGLLALCAVAAVVVLSGCTVNESLFFDLPSPASKEASITQNLWQGSWIAAWAVGAFTWALMLWAAVAYRRRHRDEVPEQTKYNLPIEMLYTLVPLVMILGLFWFTARDQSEL
;
A
#
# COMPACT_ATOMS: atom_id res chain seq x y z
N MET A 1 -50.68 10.48 32.75
CA MET A 1 -49.68 11.56 32.64
C MET A 1 -48.31 10.89 32.54
N GLY A 2 -47.70 10.64 31.38
CA GLY A 2 -47.64 11.46 30.17
C GLY A 2 -46.28 12.16 30.07
N SER A 3 -45.16 11.44 30.29
CA SER A 3 -43.81 11.98 30.13
C SER A 3 -43.32 11.71 28.70
N THR A 4 -43.33 12.79 27.92
CA THR A 4 -43.02 12.92 26.50
C THR A 4 -41.62 12.45 26.11
N GLU A 5 -41.57 11.70 25.01
CA GLU A 5 -40.37 11.26 24.29
C GLU A 5 -39.54 12.44 23.75
N PHE A 6 -38.33 12.64 24.27
CA PHE A 6 -37.35 13.59 23.72
C PHE A 6 -36.23 12.89 22.95
N VAL A 7 -36.53 12.10 21.91
CA VAL A 7 -35.49 11.63 20.97
C VAL A 7 -35.96 11.64 19.52
N PRO A 8 -35.85 12.79 18.81
CA PRO A 8 -35.51 12.72 17.39
C PRO A 8 -34.46 13.75 16.93
N ALA A 9 -34.19 14.81 17.71
CA ALA A 9 -33.36 15.93 17.26
C ALA A 9 -31.85 15.62 17.23
N GLN A 10 -31.32 14.93 18.25
CA GLN A 10 -29.90 14.58 18.35
C GLN A 10 -29.47 13.56 17.29
N ALA A 11 -30.28 12.52 17.06
CA ALA A 11 -30.04 11.52 16.02
C ALA A 11 -30.06 12.13 14.61
N ARG A 12 -31.01 13.05 14.35
CA ARG A 12 -31.11 13.76 13.06
C ARG A 12 -29.93 14.70 12.81
N ARG A 13 -29.42 15.37 13.85
CA ARG A 13 -28.22 16.23 13.75
C ARG A 13 -26.95 15.43 13.50
N ARG A 14 -26.80 14.24 14.10
CA ARG A 14 -25.67 13.32 13.87
C ARG A 14 -25.69 12.74 12.45
N ARG A 15 -26.86 12.35 11.94
CA ARG A 15 -27.03 11.89 10.55
C ARG A 15 -26.71 12.99 9.52
N ARG A 16 -27.13 14.23 9.79
CA ARG A 16 -26.79 15.39 8.93
C ARG A 16 -25.29 15.68 8.91
N ARG A 17 -24.61 15.61 10.06
CA ARG A 17 -23.15 15.77 10.14
C ARG A 17 -22.40 14.63 9.43
N ALA A 18 -22.85 13.40 9.57
CA ALA A 18 -22.28 12.25 8.86
C ALA A 18 -22.48 12.38 7.34
N GLY A 19 -23.65 12.84 6.90
CA GLY A 19 -23.91 13.12 5.48
C GLY A 19 -23.04 14.25 4.92
N LEU A 20 -22.83 15.32 5.70
CA LEU A 20 -21.92 16.42 5.35
C LEU A 20 -20.47 15.96 5.27
N LEU A 21 -20.00 15.14 6.22
CA LEU A 21 -18.65 14.58 6.20
C LEU A 21 -18.44 13.63 5.02
N ALA A 22 -19.44 12.81 4.69
CA ALA A 22 -19.41 11.95 3.51
C ALA A 22 -19.36 12.76 2.21
N LEU A 23 -20.14 13.85 2.13
CA LEU A 23 -20.11 14.78 0.99
C LEU A 23 -18.76 15.49 0.87
N CYS A 24 -18.19 15.96 1.97
CA CYS A 24 -16.86 16.56 1.98
C CYS A 24 -15.78 15.55 1.58
N ALA A 25 -15.90 14.29 2.03
CA ALA A 25 -14.98 13.22 1.64
C ALA A 25 -15.08 12.90 0.14
N VAL A 26 -16.29 12.80 -0.41
CA VAL A 26 -16.51 12.58 -1.85
C VAL A 26 -16.00 13.77 -2.66
N ALA A 27 -16.28 15.00 -2.24
CA ALA A 27 -15.79 16.20 -2.89
C ALA A 27 -14.25 16.29 -2.83
N ALA A 28 -13.64 15.93 -1.70
CA ALA A 28 -12.19 15.85 -1.58
C ALA A 28 -11.60 14.78 -2.50
N VAL A 29 -12.22 13.60 -2.61
CA VAL A 29 -11.79 12.55 -3.55
C VAL A 29 -11.86 13.05 -4.99
N VAL A 30 -12.93 13.73 -5.40
CA VAL A 30 -13.08 14.28 -6.76
C VAL A 30 -12.07 15.40 -7.05
N VAL A 31 -11.79 16.27 -6.08
CA VAL A 31 -10.83 17.37 -6.24
C VAL A 31 -9.38 16.87 -6.22
N LEU A 32 -9.07 15.86 -5.41
CA LEU A 32 -7.72 15.29 -5.31
C LEU A 32 -7.43 14.19 -6.35
N SER A 33 -8.44 13.64 -7.04
CA SER A 33 -8.25 12.61 -8.08
C SER A 33 -7.70 13.13 -9.41
N GLY A 34 -7.17 14.35 -9.46
CA GLY A 34 -6.59 14.93 -10.67
C GLY A 34 -5.27 14.28 -11.12
N CYS A 35 -4.72 13.34 -10.35
CA CYS A 35 -3.53 12.58 -10.77
C CYS A 35 -3.94 11.44 -11.69
N THR A 36 -3.24 11.28 -12.82
CA THR A 36 -3.39 10.05 -13.60
C THR A 36 -2.89 8.87 -12.76
N VAL A 37 -3.37 7.67 -13.07
CA VAL A 37 -2.93 6.43 -12.38
C VAL A 37 -1.41 6.27 -12.49
N ASN A 38 -0.84 6.73 -13.61
CA ASN A 38 0.60 6.67 -13.86
C ASN A 38 1.39 7.63 -12.95
N GLU A 39 0.93 8.88 -12.85
CA GLU A 39 1.54 9.95 -12.06
C GLU A 39 1.52 9.62 -10.56
N SER A 40 0.42 9.01 -10.09
CA SER A 40 0.21 8.73 -8.66
C SER A 40 0.89 7.44 -8.18
N LEU A 41 0.95 6.39 -9.00
CA LEU A 41 1.48 5.09 -8.59
C LEU A 41 2.94 4.88 -8.99
N PHE A 42 3.38 5.48 -10.09
CA PHE A 42 4.73 5.21 -10.64
C PHE A 42 5.65 6.43 -10.59
N PHE A 43 5.21 7.55 -9.99
CA PHE A 43 5.98 8.80 -9.93
C PHE A 43 6.54 9.15 -11.32
N ASP A 44 5.62 9.41 -12.26
CA ASP A 44 5.89 9.36 -13.69
C ASP A 44 7.04 10.28 -14.12
N LEU A 45 7.72 9.85 -15.17
CA LEU A 45 8.75 10.62 -15.84
C LEU A 45 8.10 11.49 -16.93
N PRO A 46 8.74 12.60 -17.35
CA PRO A 46 8.22 13.39 -18.47
C PRO A 46 8.05 12.53 -19.71
N SER A 47 7.05 12.88 -20.53
CA SER A 47 6.72 12.16 -21.78
C SER A 47 7.96 11.91 -22.64
N PRO A 48 8.17 10.68 -23.15
CA PRO A 48 9.41 10.27 -23.79
C PRO A 48 9.60 11.03 -25.12
N ALA A 49 10.68 11.80 -25.20
CA ALA A 49 11.04 12.57 -26.40
C ALA A 49 11.89 11.77 -27.40
N SER A 50 12.37 10.58 -27.02
CA SER A 50 13.19 9.68 -27.84
C SER A 50 12.78 8.22 -27.66
N LYS A 51 13.27 7.33 -28.56
CA LYS A 51 13.07 5.88 -28.43
C LYS A 51 13.70 5.34 -27.15
N GLU A 52 14.91 5.80 -26.83
CA GLU A 52 15.63 5.46 -25.59
C GLU A 52 14.86 5.83 -24.32
N ALA A 53 14.18 6.98 -24.33
CA ALA A 53 13.36 7.41 -23.20
C ALA A 53 12.19 6.46 -22.94
N SER A 54 11.58 5.90 -23.99
CA SER A 54 10.47 4.95 -23.84
C SER A 54 10.89 3.62 -23.21
N ILE A 55 12.11 3.14 -23.51
CA ILE A 55 12.69 1.94 -22.90
C ILE A 55 12.93 2.19 -21.40
N THR A 56 13.57 3.32 -21.07
CA THR A 56 13.83 3.71 -19.68
C THR A 56 12.54 3.87 -18.87
N GLN A 57 11.49 4.44 -19.47
CA GLN A 57 10.20 4.63 -18.81
C GLN A 57 9.50 3.30 -18.50
N ASN A 58 9.61 2.31 -19.39
CA ASN A 58 9.07 0.97 -19.14
C ASN A 58 9.78 0.27 -17.96
N LEU A 59 11.12 0.37 -17.89
CA LEU A 59 11.91 -0.16 -16.77
C LEU A 59 11.55 0.52 -15.44
N TRP A 60 11.34 1.84 -15.47
CA TRP A 60 10.91 2.64 -14.32
C TRP A 60 9.53 2.21 -13.79
N GLN A 61 8.54 2.10 -14.67
CA GLN A 61 7.20 1.66 -14.28
C GLN A 61 7.22 0.22 -13.77
N GLY A 62 7.95 -0.68 -14.44
CA GLY A 62 8.11 -2.08 -14.02
C GLY A 62 8.74 -2.21 -12.62
N SER A 63 9.77 -1.39 -12.32
CA SER A 63 10.43 -1.40 -11.01
C SER A 63 9.53 -0.87 -9.90
N TRP A 64 8.72 0.17 -10.14
CA TRP A 64 7.71 0.61 -9.19
C TRP A 64 6.62 -0.43 -8.94
N ILE A 65 6.15 -1.12 -9.98
CA ILE A 65 5.17 -2.21 -9.81
C ILE A 65 5.75 -3.30 -8.90
N ALA A 66 7.00 -3.71 -9.12
CA ALA A 66 7.67 -4.66 -8.26
C ALA A 66 7.81 -4.15 -6.81
N ALA A 67 8.18 -2.88 -6.64
CA ALA A 67 8.30 -2.24 -5.32
C ALA A 67 6.95 -2.21 -4.58
N TRP A 68 5.86 -1.86 -5.24
CA TRP A 68 4.52 -1.87 -4.65
C TRP A 68 4.06 -3.28 -4.29
N ALA A 69 4.38 -4.29 -5.10
CA ALA A 69 4.05 -5.68 -4.77
C ALA A 69 4.74 -6.12 -3.46
N VAL A 70 6.05 -5.85 -3.33
CA VAL A 70 6.82 -6.18 -2.12
C VAL A 70 6.36 -5.33 -0.92
N GLY A 71 6.13 -4.03 -1.12
CA GLY A 71 5.63 -3.11 -0.10
C GLY A 71 4.27 -3.54 0.43
N ALA A 72 3.31 -3.82 -0.45
CA ALA A 72 1.98 -4.29 -0.07
C ALA A 72 2.04 -5.63 0.68
N PHE A 73 2.89 -6.57 0.22
CA PHE A 73 3.08 -7.85 0.90
C PHE A 73 3.63 -7.66 2.32
N THR A 74 4.68 -6.86 2.48
CA THR A 74 5.30 -6.62 3.80
C THR A 74 4.37 -5.84 4.74
N TRP A 75 3.63 -4.83 4.25
CA TRP A 75 2.63 -4.14 5.04
C TRP A 75 1.47 -5.05 5.45
N ALA A 76 1.00 -5.93 4.56
CA ALA A 76 -0.03 -6.91 4.90
C ALA A 76 0.43 -7.82 6.05
N LEU A 77 1.67 -8.33 5.99
CA LEU A 77 2.24 -9.15 7.06
C LEU A 77 2.42 -8.37 8.37
N MET A 78 2.89 -7.12 8.31
CA MET A 78 3.05 -6.28 9.50
C MET A 78 1.70 -6.00 10.18
N LEU A 79 0.69 -5.60 9.41
CA LEU A 79 -0.66 -5.34 9.93
C LEU A 79 -1.31 -6.60 10.46
N TRP A 80 -1.14 -7.73 9.76
CA TRP A 80 -1.57 -9.03 10.23
C TRP A 80 -0.94 -9.37 11.57
N ALA A 81 0.39 -9.26 11.68
CA ALA A 81 1.11 -9.58 12.91
C ALA A 81 0.66 -8.68 14.08
N ALA A 82 0.48 -7.39 13.83
CA ALA A 82 0.01 -6.43 14.83
C ALA A 82 -1.39 -6.76 15.38
N VAL A 83 -2.28 -7.34 14.56
CA VAL A 83 -3.64 -7.72 14.97
C VAL A 83 -3.69 -9.13 15.56
N ALA A 84 -3.06 -10.10 14.90
CA ALA A 84 -3.12 -11.52 15.25
C ALA A 84 -2.38 -11.84 16.55
N TYR A 85 -1.20 -11.23 16.76
CA TYR A 85 -0.35 -11.48 17.94
C TYR A 85 -0.44 -10.38 18.99
N ARG A 86 -1.50 -9.57 18.96
CA ARG A 86 -1.73 -8.55 19.99
C ARG A 86 -2.02 -9.22 21.33
N ARG A 87 -1.23 -8.88 22.37
CA ARG A 87 -1.41 -9.35 23.74
C ARG A 87 -2.86 -9.18 24.21
N ARG A 88 -3.45 -10.24 24.76
CA ARG A 88 -4.83 -10.23 25.30
C ARG A 88 -4.87 -10.36 26.82
N HIS A 89 -3.87 -11.01 27.41
CA HIS A 89 -3.83 -11.27 28.85
C HIS A 89 -2.53 -10.76 29.50
N ARG A 90 -2.58 -10.42 30.79
CA ARG A 90 -1.41 -9.91 31.53
C ARG A 90 -0.36 -11.00 31.79
N ASP A 91 -0.75 -12.26 31.86
CA ASP A 91 0.20 -13.35 32.19
C ASP A 91 0.71 -14.09 30.94
N GLU A 92 0.39 -13.57 29.75
CA GLU A 92 0.83 -14.13 28.47
C GLU A 92 2.34 -13.90 28.26
N VAL A 93 3.09 -15.00 28.24
CA VAL A 93 4.55 -15.03 27.97
C VAL A 93 4.76 -15.51 26.53
N PRO A 94 5.55 -14.80 25.69
CA PRO A 94 5.75 -15.18 24.30
C PRO A 94 6.58 -16.45 24.16
N GLU A 95 6.25 -17.28 23.17
CA GLU A 95 7.03 -18.47 22.82
C GLU A 95 8.40 -18.06 22.25
N GLN A 96 9.48 -18.58 22.85
CA GLN A 96 10.85 -18.34 22.39
C GLN A 96 11.19 -19.29 21.24
N THR A 97 10.88 -18.89 20.01
CA THR A 97 11.35 -19.60 18.82
C THR A 97 12.72 -19.05 18.40
N LYS A 98 13.68 -19.94 18.14
CA LYS A 98 15.04 -19.57 17.72
C LYS A 98 15.47 -20.45 16.55
N TYR A 99 16.23 -19.88 15.62
CA TYR A 99 16.89 -20.58 14.50
C TYR A 99 15.94 -21.33 13.57
N ASN A 100 15.04 -20.60 12.92
CA ASN A 100 14.19 -21.19 11.90
C ASN A 100 14.92 -21.17 10.55
N LEU A 101 15.87 -22.10 10.37
CA LEU A 101 16.71 -22.16 9.17
C LEU A 101 15.93 -22.04 7.85
N PRO A 102 14.77 -22.72 7.66
CA PRO A 102 13.98 -22.56 6.42
C PRO A 102 13.52 -21.13 6.13
N ILE A 103 12.98 -20.40 7.13
CA ILE A 103 12.50 -19.03 6.90
C ILE A 103 13.67 -18.07 6.69
N GLU A 104 14.81 -18.34 7.34
CA GLU A 104 16.05 -17.59 7.15
C GLU A 104 16.58 -17.68 5.72
N MET A 105 16.55 -18.87 5.13
CA MET A 105 16.88 -19.05 3.71
C MET A 105 15.88 -18.34 2.79
N LEU A 106 14.59 -18.30 3.15
CA LEU A 106 13.56 -17.66 2.33
C LEU A 106 13.80 -16.14 2.20
N TYR A 107 13.95 -15.42 3.33
CA TYR A 107 14.10 -13.95 3.28
C TYR A 107 15.48 -13.50 2.80
N THR A 108 16.43 -14.41 2.58
CA THR A 108 17.74 -14.11 2.00
C THR A 108 17.79 -14.40 0.50
N LEU A 109 17.30 -15.57 0.07
CA LEU A 109 17.30 -15.96 -1.33
C LEU A 109 16.28 -15.20 -2.17
N VAL A 110 15.08 -14.94 -1.64
CA VAL A 110 14.03 -14.26 -2.40
C VAL A 110 14.46 -12.84 -2.78
N PRO A 111 14.97 -11.98 -1.87
CA PRO A 111 15.51 -10.68 -2.24
C PRO A 111 16.67 -10.74 -3.23
N LEU A 112 17.56 -11.73 -3.08
CA LEU A 112 18.65 -11.92 -4.03
C LEU A 112 18.13 -12.19 -5.45
N VAL A 113 17.18 -13.11 -5.61
CA VAL A 113 16.55 -13.41 -6.91
C VAL A 113 15.84 -12.19 -7.49
N MET A 114 15.14 -11.41 -6.67
CA MET A 114 14.49 -10.17 -7.12
C MET A 114 15.49 -9.15 -7.68
N ILE A 115 16.62 -8.96 -7.00
CA ILE A 115 17.69 -8.06 -7.47
C ILE A 115 18.28 -8.57 -8.79
N LEU A 116 18.56 -9.88 -8.90
CA LEU A 116 19.07 -10.48 -10.13
C LEU A 116 18.09 -10.33 -11.30
N GLY A 117 16.79 -10.49 -11.04
CA GLY A 117 15.73 -10.27 -12.03
C GLY A 117 15.71 -8.83 -12.53
N LEU A 118 15.70 -7.85 -11.61
CA LEU A 118 15.73 -6.43 -11.97
C LEU A 118 17.02 -6.06 -12.73
N PHE A 119 18.17 -6.60 -12.29
CA PHE A 119 19.44 -6.40 -12.96
C PHE A 119 19.45 -6.96 -14.38
N TRP A 120 18.86 -8.14 -14.60
CA TRP A 120 18.77 -8.72 -15.94
C TRP A 120 18.00 -7.82 -16.91
N PHE A 121 16.86 -7.27 -16.49
CA PHE A 121 16.11 -6.28 -17.30
C PHE A 121 16.94 -5.03 -17.55
N THR A 122 17.64 -4.54 -16.53
CA THR A 122 18.52 -3.35 -16.67
C THR A 122 19.64 -3.61 -17.68
N ALA A 123 20.34 -4.74 -17.58
CA ALA A 123 21.45 -5.07 -18.47
C ALA A 123 20.99 -5.31 -19.91
N ARG A 124 19.83 -5.95 -20.09
CA ARG A 124 19.17 -6.10 -21.40
C ARG A 124 18.87 -4.74 -21.99
N ASP A 125 18.17 -3.88 -21.26
CA ASP A 125 17.76 -2.58 -21.78
C ASP A 125 18.98 -1.72 -22.11
N GLN A 126 20.03 -1.75 -21.28
CA GLN A 126 21.30 -1.08 -21.60
C GLN A 126 21.99 -1.57 -22.88
N SER A 127 21.75 -2.80 -23.32
CA SER A 127 22.30 -3.30 -24.59
C SER A 127 21.50 -2.89 -25.82
N GLU A 128 20.27 -2.42 -25.62
CA GLU A 128 19.36 -1.95 -26.67
C GLU A 128 19.44 -0.41 -26.87
N LEU A 129 20.04 0.31 -25.90
CA LEU A 129 20.34 1.75 -25.95
C LEU A 129 21.64 2.03 -26.74
#